data_AF-A0A424FM58-F1
#
_entry.id   AF-A0A424FM58-F1
#
_cell.length_a   1.000
_cell.length_b   1.000
_cell.length_c   1.000
_cell.angle_alpha   90.00
_cell.angle_beta   90.00
_cell.angle_gamma   90.00
#
_symmetry.space_group_name_H-M   'P 1'
#
loop_
_entity.id
_entity.type
_entity.pdbx_description
1 polymer ?
#
loop_
_entity_poly.entity_id
_entity_poly.type
_entity_poly.pdbx_seq_one_letter_code
_entity_poly.pdbx_strand_id
1 'polypeptide(L)'
;MDSLIEFQKEFSTEIKCIKHLINLRWGKNPTCVHCGSEDKIYKLQKLELFECGVCHKQFSVRLGTIFEDSKLPLTKWFLAFYLEVNHKKGIYSV
;
A
#
# COMPACT_ATOMS: atom_id res chain seq x y z
N MET A 1 -14.55 6.90 -9.29
CA MET A 1 -14.88 6.51 -7.91
C MET A 1 -15.48 7.75 -7.32
N ASP A 2 -16.80 7.82 -7.38
CA ASP A 2 -17.48 9.11 -7.56
C ASP A 2 -18.15 9.58 -6.26
N SER A 3 -18.13 8.72 -5.23
CA SER A 3 -18.63 9.04 -3.90
C SER A 3 -17.80 8.43 -2.77
N LEU A 4 -17.85 9.07 -1.59
CA LEU A 4 -17.21 8.58 -0.37
C LEU A 4 -17.73 7.19 0.04
N ILE A 5 -18.99 6.88 -0.27
CA ILE A 5 -19.61 5.60 0.07
C ILE A 5 -18.96 4.46 -0.75
N GLU A 6 -18.72 4.68 -2.04
CA GLU A 6 -17.99 3.73 -2.89
C GLU A 6 -16.55 3.54 -2.38
N PHE A 7 -15.89 4.64 -2.03
CA PHE A 7 -14.55 4.63 -1.45
C PHE A 7 -14.46 3.75 -0.20
N GLN A 8 -15.34 3.99 0.77
CA GLN A 8 -15.36 3.23 2.01
C GLN A 8 -15.67 1.75 1.80
N LYS A 9 -16.49 1.39 0.81
CA LYS A 9 -16.77 -0.02 0.48
C LYS A 9 -15.53 -0.73 -0.09
N GLU A 10 -14.79 -0.06 -0.96
CA GLU A 10 -13.60 -0.62 -1.60
C GLU A 10 -12.41 -0.70 -0.64
N PHE A 11 -12.25 0.30 0.25
CA PHE A 11 -11.14 0.36 1.21
C PHE A 11 -11.58 0.11 2.66
N SER A 12 -12.58 -0.77 2.83
CA SER A 12 -13.17 -1.08 4.15
C SER A 12 -12.27 -1.88 5.08
N THR A 13 -11.26 -2.58 4.55
CA THR A 13 -10.37 -3.44 5.34
C THR A 13 -8.91 -3.24 4.98
N GLU A 14 -8.04 -3.53 5.94
CA GLU A 14 -6.58 -3.45 5.76
C GLU A 14 -6.11 -4.34 4.61
N ILE A 15 -6.70 -5.53 4.48
CA ILE A 15 -6.39 -6.48 3.42
C ILE A 15 -6.67 -5.90 2.03
N LYS A 16 -7.80 -5.21 1.85
CA LYS A 16 -8.12 -4.56 0.57
C LYS A 16 -7.13 -3.44 0.25
N CYS A 17 -6.79 -2.62 1.25
CA CYS A 17 -5.79 -1.56 1.10
C CYS A 17 -4.40 -2.10 0.75
N ILE A 18 -3.95 -3.19 1.40
CA ILE A 18 -2.68 -3.86 1.09
C ILE A 18 -2.69 -4.38 -0.35
N LYS A 19 -3.76 -5.07 -0.78
CA LYS A 19 -3.86 -5.56 -2.16
C LYS A 19 -3.79 -4.42 -3.18
N HIS A 20 -4.50 -3.34 -2.90
CA HIS A 20 -4.46 -2.15 -3.73
C HIS A 20 -3.06 -1.53 -3.78
N LEU A 21 -2.39 -1.42 -2.63
CA LEU A 21 -1.02 -0.90 -2.54
C LEU A 21 -0.01 -1.77 -3.30
N ILE A 22 -0.11 -3.09 -3.21
CA ILE A 22 0.71 -4.03 -3.99
C ILE A 22 0.52 -3.78 -5.49
N ASN A 23 -0.74 -3.68 -5.93
CA ASN A 23 -1.07 -3.43 -7.33
C ASN A 23 -0.58 -2.05 -7.81
N LEU A 24 -0.72 -1.01 -6.99
CA LEU A 24 -0.20 0.33 -7.31
C LEU A 24 1.32 0.33 -7.44
N ARG A 25 2.02 -0.38 -6.55
CA ARG A 25 3.48 -0.34 -6.49
C ARG A 25 4.16 -1.17 -7.58
N TRP A 26 3.62 -2.36 -7.85
CA TRP A 26 4.30 -3.37 -8.66
C TRP A 26 3.42 -3.97 -9.76
N GLY A 27 2.12 -3.66 -9.78
CA GLY A 27 1.17 -4.31 -10.68
C GLY A 27 1.22 -5.83 -10.54
N LYS A 28 1.75 -6.49 -11.57
CA LYS A 28 1.86 -7.96 -11.65
C LYS A 28 3.24 -8.51 -11.21
N ASN A 29 4.27 -7.67 -11.17
CA ASN A 29 5.66 -8.12 -10.99
C ASN A 29 6.28 -7.47 -9.74
N PRO A 30 6.20 -8.11 -8.57
CA PRO A 30 6.86 -7.62 -7.36
C PRO A 30 8.37 -7.47 -7.56
N THR A 31 8.91 -6.32 -7.18
CA THR A 31 10.35 -6.03 -7.24
C THR A 31 10.92 -5.97 -5.84
N CYS A 32 12.05 -6.64 -5.59
CA CYS A 32 12.74 -6.58 -4.30
C CYS A 32 13.23 -5.16 -4.01
N VAL A 33 12.82 -4.61 -2.87
CA VAL A 33 13.23 -3.27 -2.43
C VAL A 33 14.68 -3.18 -1.96
N HIS A 34 15.32 -4.32 -1.67
CA HIS A 34 16.70 -4.37 -1.19
C HIS A 34 17.72 -4.44 -2.33
N CYS A 35 17.44 -5.21 -3.38
CA CYS A 35 18.38 -5.47 -4.47
C CYS A 35 17.85 -5.14 -5.87
N GLY A 36 16.58 -4.76 -6.01
CA GLY A 36 15.95 -4.45 -7.30
C GLY A 36 15.60 -5.66 -8.16
N SER A 37 15.85 -6.89 -7.72
CA SER A 37 15.50 -8.10 -8.48
C SER A 37 13.99 -8.29 -8.58
N GLU A 38 13.50 -8.59 -9.78
CA GLU A 38 12.14 -9.07 -10.03
C GLU A 38 12.07 -10.61 -10.07
N ASP A 39 13.24 -11.26 -10.14
CA ASP A 39 13.34 -12.71 -10.17
C ASP A 39 13.16 -13.33 -8.78
N LYS A 40 12.49 -14.50 -8.77
CA LYS A 40 12.31 -15.35 -7.58
C LYS A 40 11.75 -14.58 -6.39
N ILE A 41 10.72 -13.76 -6.61
CA ILE A 41 10.00 -13.10 -5.51
C ILE A 41 8.84 -13.98 -5.06
N TYR A 42 8.88 -14.39 -3.80
CA TYR A 42 7.88 -15.25 -3.20
C TYR A 42 6.99 -14.44 -2.26
N LYS A 43 5.68 -14.58 -2.42
CA LYS A 43 4.72 -14.01 -1.48
C LYS A 43 4.56 -14.96 -0.29
N LEU A 44 4.73 -14.45 0.92
CA LEU A 44 4.58 -15.23 2.15
C LEU A 44 3.11 -15.28 2.60
N GLN A 45 2.81 -16.14 3.59
CA GLN A 45 1.44 -16.31 4.12
C GLN A 45 0.86 -14.99 4.65
N LYS A 46 1.71 -14.14 5.24
CA LYS A 46 1.32 -12.78 5.62
C LYS A 46 1.21 -11.93 4.36
N LEU A 47 0.00 -11.44 4.07
CA LEU A 47 -0.36 -10.78 2.81
C LEU A 47 0.59 -9.66 2.36
N GLU A 48 1.18 -8.96 3.32
CA GLU A 48 2.06 -7.81 3.08
C GLU A 48 3.54 -8.15 2.93
N LEU A 49 3.95 -9.42 3.15
CA LEU A 49 5.35 -9.82 3.26
C LEU A 49 5.79 -10.69 2.07
N PHE A 50 6.98 -10.39 1.57
CA PHE A 50 7.62 -11.03 0.44
C PHE A 50 9.03 -11.45 0.80
N GLU A 51 9.53 -12.49 0.13
CA GLU A 51 10.91 -12.96 0.25
C GLU A 51 11.57 -12.97 -1.12
N CYS A 52 12.78 -12.42 -1.20
CA CYS A 52 13.57 -12.43 -2.42
C CYS A 52 14.49 -13.65 -2.44
N GLY A 53 14.34 -14.52 -3.44
CA GLY A 53 15.22 -15.68 -3.62
C GLY A 53 16.63 -15.37 -4.13
N VAL A 54 16.94 -14.10 -4.45
CA VAL A 54 18.28 -13.67 -4.89
C VAL A 54 19.10 -13.16 -3.71
N CYS A 55 18.54 -12.28 -2.89
CA CYS A 55 19.26 -11.71 -1.73
C CYS A 55 18.86 -12.35 -0.39
N HIS A 56 17.88 -13.26 -0.39
CA HIS A 56 17.33 -13.95 0.79
C HIS A 56 16.80 -13.03 1.90
N LYS A 57 16.48 -11.78 1.55
CA LYS A 57 15.88 -10.82 2.48
C LYS A 57 14.37 -10.79 2.32
N GLN A 58 13.69 -10.68 3.46
CA GLN A 58 12.26 -10.40 3.50
C GLN A 58 12.01 -8.89 3.43
N PHE A 59 10.89 -8.52 2.84
CA PHE A 59 10.44 -7.13 2.75
C PHE A 59 8.93 -7.06 2.72
N SER A 60 8.39 -5.96 3.25
CA SER A 60 6.96 -5.68 3.15
C SER A 60 6.65 -4.78 1.97
N VAL A 61 5.40 -4.77 1.50
CA VAL A 61 4.95 -3.78 0.51
C VAL A 61 5.09 -2.33 1.00
N ARG A 62 5.14 -2.11 2.32
CA ARG A 62 5.29 -0.78 2.94
C ARG A 62 6.75 -0.30 2.98
N LEU A 63 7.73 -1.20 2.89
CA LEU A 63 9.15 -0.87 3.01
C LEU A 63 9.60 0.08 1.89
N GLY A 64 10.19 1.22 2.25
CA GLY A 64 10.56 2.30 1.33
C GLY A 64 9.37 3.15 0.87
N THR A 65 8.26 3.17 1.61
CA THR A 65 7.12 4.08 1.37
C THR A 65 6.86 4.95 2.60
N ILE A 66 6.04 5.97 2.42
CA ILE A 66 5.50 6.78 3.53
C ILE A 66 4.73 5.96 4.59
N PHE A 67 4.35 4.72 4.28
CA PHE A 67 3.63 3.83 5.19
C PHE A 67 4.53 2.95 6.06
N GLU A 68 5.85 2.96 5.83
CA GLU A 68 6.80 2.01 6.44
C GLU A 68 6.76 2.04 7.97
N ASP A 69 6.90 3.23 8.56
CA ASP A 69 6.95 3.41 10.02
C ASP A 69 5.63 3.98 10.58
N SER A 70 4.57 3.92 9.77
CA SER A 70 3.26 4.40 10.21
C SER A 70 2.60 3.38 11.14
N LYS A 71 2.26 3.83 12.35
CA LYS A 71 1.38 3.11 13.29
C LYS A 71 -0.11 3.14 12.87
N LEU A 72 -0.48 3.99 11.93
CA LEU A 72 -1.85 4.07 11.41
C LEU A 72 -2.13 2.93 10.42
N PRO A 73 -3.33 2.31 10.48
CA PRO A 73 -3.81 1.39 9.45
C PRO A 73 -3.87 2.07 8.08
N LEU A 74 -3.63 1.31 7.02
CA LEU A 74 -3.73 1.79 5.63
C LEU A 74 -5.14 2.27 5.30
N THR A 75 -6.18 1.72 5.91
CA THR A 75 -7.56 2.21 5.76
C THR A 75 -7.69 3.69 6.12
N LYS A 76 -7.01 4.14 7.19
CA LYS A 76 -7.01 5.55 7.61
C LYS A 76 -6.19 6.43 6.66
N TRP A 77 -5.03 5.95 6.23
CA TRP A 77 -4.22 6.66 5.25
C TRP A 77 -4.95 6.88 3.94
N PHE A 78 -5.59 5.84 3.43
CA PHE A 78 -6.33 5.88 2.19
C PHE A 78 -7.49 6.88 2.31
N LEU A 79 -8.22 6.85 3.43
CA LEU A 79 -9.26 7.84 3.70
C LEU A 79 -8.71 9.27 3.76
N ALA A 80 -7.58 9.49 4.44
CA ALA A 80 -6.94 10.80 4.51
C ALA A 80 -6.62 11.31 3.10
N PHE A 81 -5.98 10.51 2.25
CA PHE A 81 -5.70 10.89 0.86
C PHE A 81 -6.96 11.14 0.05
N TYR A 82 -7.99 10.32 0.22
CA TYR A 82 -9.25 10.55 -0.46
C TYR A 82 -9.87 11.90 -0.09
N LEU A 83 -9.86 12.25 1.21
CA LEU A 83 -10.37 13.53 1.67
C LEU A 83 -9.56 14.70 1.12
N GLU A 84 -8.23 14.64 1.16
CA GLU A 84 -7.34 15.67 0.61
C GLU A 84 -7.59 15.89 -0.89
N VAL A 85 -7.61 14.81 -1.69
CA VAL A 85 -7.75 14.91 -3.15
C VAL A 85 -9.15 15.38 -3.57
N ASN A 86 -10.20 15.00 -2.83
CA ASN A 86 -11.58 15.34 -3.17
C ASN A 86 -12.09 16.63 -2.49
N HIS A 87 -11.26 17.30 -1.68
CA HIS A 87 -11.66 18.54 -1.03
C HIS A 87 -11.61 19.74 -1.99
N LYS A 88 -12.77 20.20 -2.44
CA LYS A 88 -12.93 21.28 -3.42
C LYS A 88 -12.33 22.65 -3.02
N LYS A 89 -11.95 22.85 -1.75
CA LYS A 89 -11.49 24.16 -1.23
C LYS A 89 -10.12 24.15 -0.57
N GLY A 90 -9.39 23.03 -0.56
CA GLY A 90 -8.14 22.90 0.21
C GLY A 90 -8.37 22.84 1.74
N ILE A 91 -7.51 22.15 2.47
CA ILE A 91 -7.58 22.09 3.93
C ILE A 91 -6.67 23.19 4.48
N TYR A 92 -7.26 24.20 5.10
CA TYR A 92 -6.51 25.24 5.81
C TYR A 92 -6.40 24.85 7.27
N SER A 93 -5.20 24.91 7.83
CA SER A 93 -5.02 24.88 9.28
C SER A 93 -5.68 26.13 9.87
N VAL A 94 -6.50 25.94 10.91
CA VAL A 94 -7.01 27.04 11.75
C VAL A 94 -5.93 27.51 12.72
#